data_AF-A0AAJ2RTD5-F1
#
_entry.id   AF-A0AAJ2RTD5-F1
#
_cell.length_a   1.000
_cell.length_b   1.000
_cell.length_c   1.000
_cell.angle_alpha   90.00
_cell.angle_beta   90.00
_cell.angle_gamma   90.00
#
_symmetry.space_group_name_H-M   'P 1'
#
loop_
_entity.id
_entity.type
_entity.pdbx_description
1 polymer ?
#
loop_
_entity_poly.entity_id
_entity_poly.type
_entity_poly.pdbx_seq_one_letter_code
_entity_poly.pdbx_strand_id
1 'polypeptide(L)'
;MKAFLLGWIMLALSIPVTGHARTDASLDMPEGPVILTISGDITHFNATQGARFDRDMLQALPQHSFETGTPWTEGSSTYSGPLMRTLLEHVGLPGSENSSGNSSGNSSENSVYVSALNGFEAEIPISDFYEYDVILALERNGQSIPIREYGPLWVLYPFSQDEALLSEKMRFRAVWQVMQINVR
;
A
#
# COMPACT_ATOMS: atom_id res chain seq x y z
N MET A 1 45.03 -68.04 9.00
CA MET A 1 43.60 -68.02 8.61
C MET A 1 42.82 -67.23 9.65
N LYS A 2 41.81 -66.45 9.20
CA LYS A 2 40.90 -65.51 9.92
C LYS A 2 41.50 -64.11 10.12
N ALA A 3 41.42 -63.17 9.18
CA ALA A 3 40.29 -62.53 8.46
C ALA A 3 39.59 -61.41 9.26
N PHE A 4 39.61 -60.23 8.62
CA PHE A 4 39.09 -58.89 8.95
C PHE A 4 37.66 -58.80 9.50
N LEU A 5 37.41 -57.75 10.30
CA LEU A 5 36.14 -56.98 10.40
C LEU A 5 36.43 -55.68 11.18
N LEU A 6 36.67 -54.54 10.51
CA LEU A 6 35.71 -53.47 10.20
C LEU A 6 34.82 -53.02 11.38
N GLY A 7 35.06 -51.80 11.88
CA GLY A 7 34.14 -51.05 12.73
C GLY A 7 34.35 -49.55 12.51
N TRP A 8 33.50 -48.95 11.69
CA TRP A 8 33.53 -47.52 11.34
C TRP A 8 33.11 -46.63 12.50
N ILE A 9 33.83 -45.52 12.63
CA ILE A 9 33.46 -44.34 13.43
C ILE A 9 32.29 -43.64 12.73
N MET A 10 31.16 -43.51 13.41
CA MET A 10 30.08 -42.60 13.02
C MET A 10 29.88 -41.57 14.13
N LEU A 11 30.56 -40.43 13.96
CA LEU A 11 30.34 -39.22 14.73
C LEU A 11 29.08 -38.55 14.17
N ALA A 12 27.95 -38.69 14.86
CA ALA A 12 26.72 -38.00 14.50
C ALA A 12 26.86 -36.51 14.84
N LEU A 13 27.15 -35.68 13.83
CA LEU A 13 27.13 -34.23 13.95
C LEU A 13 25.68 -33.76 13.85
N SER A 14 25.04 -33.53 15.00
CA SER A 14 23.71 -32.92 15.07
C SER A 14 23.81 -31.46 14.62
N ILE A 15 23.40 -31.18 13.38
CA ILE A 15 23.21 -29.80 12.91
C ILE A 15 21.95 -29.26 13.60
N PRO A 16 22.03 -28.25 14.46
CA PRO A 16 20.82 -27.59 14.93
C PRO A 16 20.18 -26.92 13.72
N VAL A 17 18.98 -27.38 13.35
CA VAL A 17 18.11 -26.68 12.43
C VAL A 17 17.69 -25.40 13.15
N THR A 18 18.41 -24.31 12.91
CA THR A 18 18.00 -22.98 13.35
C THR A 18 16.74 -22.62 12.57
N GLY A 19 15.58 -22.84 13.18
CA GLY A 19 14.31 -22.36 12.66
C GLY A 19 14.40 -20.84 12.54
N HIS A 20 14.31 -20.34 11.31
CA HIS A 20 14.08 -18.93 11.08
C HIS A 20 12.66 -18.64 11.58
N ALA A 21 12.54 -18.05 12.77
CA ALA A 21 11.29 -17.43 13.16
C ALA A 21 10.98 -16.37 12.08
N ARG A 22 9.87 -16.55 11.35
CA ARG A 22 9.31 -15.46 10.54
C ARG A 22 8.97 -14.35 11.52
N THR A 23 9.73 -13.27 11.47
CA THR A 23 9.26 -12.00 12.01
C THR A 23 8.11 -11.58 11.10
N ASP A 24 6.87 -11.87 11.50
CA ASP A 24 5.74 -11.16 10.91
C ASP A 24 6.00 -9.69 11.21
N ALA A 25 6.35 -8.91 10.20
CA ALA A 25 6.64 -7.49 10.36
C ALA A 25 5.34 -6.80 10.80
N SER A 26 5.25 -6.52 12.09
CA SER A 26 4.11 -5.81 12.68
C SER A 26 4.25 -4.32 12.43
N LEU A 27 3.19 -3.69 11.92
CA LEU A 27 3.14 -2.23 11.77
C LEU A 27 3.00 -1.57 13.15
N ASP A 28 3.43 -0.31 13.26
CA ASP A 28 3.22 0.49 14.46
C ASP A 28 1.71 0.65 14.75
N MET A 29 1.36 0.83 16.03
CA MET A 29 -0.03 1.07 16.43
C MET A 29 -0.37 2.56 16.27
N PRO A 30 -1.58 2.91 15.78
CA PRO A 30 -2.00 4.30 15.71
C PRO A 30 -2.13 4.89 17.12
N GLU A 31 -1.56 6.07 17.31
CA GLU A 31 -1.64 6.86 18.55
C GLU A 31 -2.78 7.90 18.47
N GLY A 32 -3.19 8.26 17.25
CA GLY A 32 -4.27 9.19 16.96
C GLY A 32 -5.56 8.52 16.42
N PRO A 33 -6.53 9.34 15.97
CA PRO A 33 -7.71 8.83 15.29
C PRO A 33 -7.34 8.07 14.02
N VAL A 34 -7.85 6.85 13.88
CA VAL A 34 -7.69 6.07 12.65
C VAL A 34 -8.44 6.76 11.51
N ILE A 35 -7.72 7.11 10.45
CA ILE A 35 -8.28 7.75 9.25
C ILE A 35 -8.24 6.84 8.02
N LEU A 36 -7.50 5.73 8.07
CA LEU A 36 -7.46 4.72 7.02
C LEU A 36 -7.39 3.32 7.62
N THR A 37 -8.15 2.39 7.04
CA THR A 37 -7.98 0.95 7.26
C THR A 37 -7.70 0.25 5.92
N ILE A 38 -6.65 -0.55 5.87
CA ILE A 38 -6.30 -1.39 4.73
C ILE A 38 -6.50 -2.86 5.11
N SER A 39 -7.13 -3.63 4.24
CA SER A 39 -7.46 -5.04 4.47
C SER A 39 -7.31 -5.85 3.18
N GLY A 40 -7.57 -7.16 3.26
CA GLY A 40 -7.47 -8.06 2.11
C GLY A 40 -6.09 -8.69 1.99
N ASP A 41 -5.59 -8.82 0.77
CA ASP A 41 -4.34 -9.52 0.45
C ASP A 41 -3.09 -8.69 0.80
N ILE A 42 -2.90 -8.47 2.10
CA ILE A 42 -1.75 -7.79 2.69
C ILE A 42 -1.05 -8.73 3.69
N THR A 43 0.20 -8.42 4.06
CA THR A 43 1.00 -9.30 4.95
C THR A 43 1.48 -8.60 6.23
N HIS A 44 1.47 -7.27 6.27
CA HIS A 44 1.82 -6.50 7.48
C HIS A 44 0.55 -5.95 8.14
N PHE A 45 0.40 -6.20 9.44
CA PHE A 45 -0.81 -5.90 10.20
C PHE A 45 -0.48 -5.23 11.53
N ASN A 46 -1.40 -4.41 12.03
CA ASN A 46 -1.42 -3.90 13.41
C ASN A 46 -2.82 -4.05 14.06
N ALA A 47 -3.75 -4.74 13.40
CA ALA A 47 -5.07 -5.06 13.92
C ALA A 47 -5.46 -6.50 13.57
N THR A 48 -6.49 -7.03 14.24
CA THR A 48 -6.98 -8.40 14.01
C THR A 48 -7.33 -8.68 12.55
N GLN A 49 -7.80 -7.66 11.82
CA GLN A 49 -8.14 -7.75 10.41
C GLN A 49 -7.69 -6.48 9.70
N GLY A 50 -6.41 -6.42 9.33
CA GLY A 50 -5.86 -5.36 8.49
C GLY A 50 -4.80 -4.48 9.16
N ALA A 51 -4.46 -3.41 8.45
CA ALA A 51 -3.59 -2.34 8.89
C ALA A 51 -4.41 -1.06 9.10
N ARG A 52 -4.24 -0.40 10.24
CA ARG A 52 -4.91 0.84 10.60
C ARG A 52 -3.88 1.97 10.66
N PHE A 53 -4.21 3.10 10.08
CA PHE A 53 -3.33 4.26 10.06
C PHE A 53 -4.05 5.47 10.64
N ASP A 54 -3.37 6.15 11.56
CA ASP A 54 -3.67 7.54 11.85
C ASP A 54 -2.96 8.46 10.85
N ARG A 55 -3.09 9.77 11.06
CA ARG A 55 -2.46 10.78 10.20
C ARG A 55 -0.94 10.74 10.26
N ASP A 56 -0.37 10.62 11.45
CA ASP A 56 1.08 10.73 11.67
C ASP A 56 1.79 9.54 11.02
N MET A 57 1.20 8.35 11.10
CA MET A 57 1.67 7.17 10.38
C MET A 57 1.71 7.38 8.86
N LEU A 58 0.67 7.99 8.27
CA LEU A 58 0.65 8.28 6.83
C LEU A 58 1.63 9.38 6.42
N GLN A 59 1.86 10.37 7.29
CA GLN A 59 2.84 11.44 7.05
C GLN A 59 4.29 10.94 7.22
N ALA A 60 4.51 9.90 8.02
CA ALA A 60 5.82 9.29 8.21
C ALA A 60 6.30 8.48 6.98
N LEU A 61 5.38 8.06 6.10
CA LEU A 61 5.74 7.45 4.82
C LEU A 61 6.42 8.48 3.89
N PRO A 62 7.21 8.03 2.89
CA PRO A 62 7.75 8.94 1.87
C PRO A 62 6.63 9.74 1.19
N GLN A 63 6.69 11.06 1.35
CA GLN A 63 5.69 11.96 0.76
C GLN A 63 6.07 12.29 -0.69
N HIS A 64 5.05 12.38 -1.54
CA HIS A 64 5.15 12.87 -2.90
C HIS A 64 4.21 14.07 -3.07
N SER A 65 4.57 14.99 -3.96
CA SER A 65 3.80 16.20 -4.21
C SER A 65 3.80 16.56 -5.68
N PHE A 66 2.63 16.93 -6.19
CA PHE A 66 2.50 17.51 -7.52
C PHE A 66 1.45 18.62 -7.54
N GLU A 67 1.53 19.47 -8.56
CA GLU A 67 0.53 20.47 -8.85
C GLU A 67 -0.42 19.94 -9.92
N THR A 68 -1.73 20.05 -9.68
CA THR A 68 -2.75 19.68 -10.67
C THR A 68 -4.03 20.48 -10.46
N GLY A 69 -4.75 20.72 -11.56
CA GLY A 69 -6.19 21.01 -11.48
C GLY A 69 -6.98 19.73 -11.21
N THR A 70 -8.18 19.87 -10.65
CA THR A 70 -9.13 18.76 -10.56
C THR A 70 -10.48 19.16 -11.16
N PRO A 71 -11.27 18.21 -11.69
CA PRO A 71 -12.63 18.47 -12.16
C PRO A 71 -13.59 19.03 -11.10
N TRP A 72 -13.25 18.93 -9.81
CA TRP A 72 -14.12 19.28 -8.69
C TRP A 72 -13.67 20.53 -7.93
N THR A 73 -12.50 21.08 -8.29
CA THR A 73 -11.93 22.25 -7.63
C THR A 73 -11.64 23.34 -8.64
N GLU A 74 -11.77 24.59 -8.23
CA GLU A 74 -11.35 25.71 -9.07
C GLU A 74 -9.82 25.84 -9.09
N GLY A 75 -9.30 26.04 -10.30
CA GLY A 75 -7.88 26.28 -10.53
C GLY A 75 -6.98 25.07 -10.25
N SER A 76 -5.69 25.37 -10.15
CA SER A 76 -4.65 24.41 -9.81
C SER A 76 -4.32 24.48 -8.32
N SER A 77 -3.87 23.37 -7.73
CA SER A 77 -3.38 23.34 -6.35
C SER A 77 -2.26 22.33 -6.21
N THR A 78 -1.39 22.54 -5.23
CA THR A 78 -0.37 21.55 -4.85
C THR A 78 -0.99 20.54 -3.91
N TYR A 79 -0.91 19.26 -4.24
CA TYR A 79 -1.38 18.17 -3.38
C TYR A 79 -0.21 17.32 -2.94
N SER A 80 -0.25 16.84 -1.69
CA SER A 80 0.79 15.98 -1.14
C SER A 80 0.23 14.84 -0.30
N GLY A 81 0.94 13.73 -0.34
CA GLY A 81 0.62 12.49 0.36
C GLY A 81 1.58 11.36 -0.03
N PRO A 82 1.52 10.19 0.62
CA PRO A 82 2.26 9.03 0.17
C PRO A 82 1.74 8.55 -1.19
N LEU A 83 2.63 7.99 -1.99
CA LEU A 83 2.25 7.28 -3.21
C LEU A 83 1.47 6.01 -2.85
N MET A 84 0.42 5.71 -3.62
CA MET A 84 -0.40 4.51 -3.42
C MET A 84 0.44 3.23 -3.48
N ARG A 85 1.39 3.15 -4.44
CA ARG A 85 2.33 2.02 -4.54
C ARG A 85 3.18 1.85 -3.28
N THR A 86 3.70 2.93 -2.72
CA THR A 86 4.52 2.91 -1.49
C THR A 86 3.69 2.51 -0.27
N LEU A 87 2.44 2.95 -0.20
CA LEU A 87 1.51 2.54 0.86
C LEU A 87 1.19 1.03 0.77
N LEU A 88 0.96 0.51 -0.44
CA LEU A 88 0.69 -0.91 -0.66
C LEU A 88 1.92 -1.79 -0.37
N GLU A 89 3.10 -1.33 -0.76
CA GLU A 89 4.38 -1.93 -0.36
C GLU A 89 4.55 -1.99 1.15
N HIS A 90 4.20 -0.90 1.83
CA HIS A 90 4.33 -0.78 3.27
C HIS A 90 3.47 -1.80 4.03
N VAL A 91 2.27 -2.10 3.53
CA VAL A 91 1.41 -3.17 4.08
C VAL A 91 1.77 -4.57 3.56
N GLY A 92 2.83 -4.68 2.76
CA GLY A 92 3.36 -5.95 2.29
C GLY A 92 2.53 -6.58 1.18
N LEU A 93 2.11 -5.79 0.18
CA LEU A 93 1.50 -6.29 -1.05
C LEU A 93 2.44 -7.33 -1.72
N PRO A 94 2.00 -8.59 -1.89
CA PRO A 94 2.82 -9.64 -2.49
C PRO A 94 3.25 -9.29 -3.92
N GLY A 95 4.53 -9.41 -4.24
CA GLY A 95 5.05 -9.22 -5.60
C GLY A 95 5.32 -7.77 -6.00
N SER A 96 5.16 -6.79 -5.10
CA SER A 96 5.80 -5.49 -5.29
C SER A 96 7.33 -5.66 -5.31
N GLU A 97 8.02 -4.88 -6.15
CA GLU A 97 9.38 -5.05 -6.67
C GLU A 97 10.49 -5.29 -5.63
N ASN A 98 10.21 -5.10 -4.34
CA ASN A 98 11.11 -5.39 -3.22
C ASN A 98 11.03 -6.82 -2.68
N SER A 99 10.10 -7.66 -3.17
CA SER A 99 10.02 -9.09 -2.84
C SER A 99 11.00 -9.88 -3.72
N SER A 100 12.28 -9.82 -3.37
CA SER A 100 13.33 -10.64 -3.96
C SER A 100 12.96 -12.14 -3.92
N GLY A 101 12.53 -12.70 -5.05
CA GLY A 101 12.54 -14.14 -5.29
C GLY A 101 11.22 -14.83 -5.67
N ASN A 102 10.33 -14.21 -6.46
CA ASN A 102 9.46 -14.87 -7.46
C ASN A 102 8.43 -13.86 -7.99
N SER A 103 8.82 -13.02 -8.95
CA SER A 103 7.87 -12.24 -9.74
C SER A 103 7.23 -13.15 -10.80
N SER A 104 6.28 -13.98 -10.37
CA SER A 104 5.40 -14.78 -11.24
C SER A 104 3.96 -14.72 -10.72
N GLY A 105 3.57 -13.55 -10.21
CA GLY A 105 2.17 -13.16 -10.02
C GLY A 105 1.88 -12.05 -11.01
N ASN A 106 0.82 -12.18 -11.78
CA ASN A 106 0.38 -11.23 -12.80
C ASN A 106 -0.12 -9.96 -12.07
N SER A 107 0.75 -8.98 -11.79
CA SER A 107 0.37 -7.71 -11.11
C SER A 107 -0.69 -6.89 -11.87
N SER A 108 -0.97 -7.28 -13.12
CA SER A 108 -2.02 -6.76 -13.98
C SER A 108 -3.45 -7.23 -13.63
N GLU A 109 -3.61 -8.24 -12.78
CA GLU A 109 -4.93 -8.81 -12.42
C GLU A 109 -5.41 -8.41 -11.01
N ASN A 110 -4.55 -7.82 -10.19
CA ASN A 110 -4.90 -7.37 -8.84
C ASN A 110 -5.46 -5.95 -8.83
N SER A 111 -6.45 -5.73 -7.98
CA SER A 111 -7.15 -4.46 -7.83
C SER A 111 -7.25 -4.08 -6.36
N VAL A 112 -7.33 -2.79 -6.09
CA VAL A 112 -7.80 -2.28 -4.81
C VAL A 112 -9.21 -1.72 -4.94
N TYR A 113 -10.02 -1.99 -3.94
CA TYR A 113 -11.34 -1.40 -3.77
C TYR A 113 -11.21 -0.28 -2.74
N VAL A 114 -11.47 0.95 -3.16
CA VAL A 114 -11.35 2.14 -2.32
C VAL A 114 -12.73 2.63 -1.95
N SER A 115 -13.01 2.72 -0.65
CA SER A 115 -14.32 3.13 -0.13
C SER A 115 -14.23 4.46 0.63
N ALA A 116 -15.17 5.35 0.35
CA ALA A 116 -15.30 6.67 0.94
C ALA A 116 -16.27 6.70 2.13
N LEU A 117 -16.20 7.75 2.94
CA LEU A 117 -17.09 8.02 4.08
C LEU A 117 -18.58 8.00 3.70
N ASN A 118 -18.91 8.41 2.47
CA ASN A 118 -20.30 8.46 1.98
C ASN A 118 -20.78 7.13 1.35
N GLY A 119 -19.97 6.06 1.41
CA GLY A 119 -20.28 4.76 0.83
C GLY A 119 -20.01 4.65 -0.68
N PHE A 120 -19.42 5.66 -1.31
CA PHE A 120 -18.92 5.54 -2.67
C PHE A 120 -17.72 4.58 -2.72
N GLU A 121 -17.67 3.72 -3.73
CA GLU A 121 -16.58 2.76 -3.95
C GLU A 121 -16.10 2.78 -5.39
N ALA A 122 -14.78 2.63 -5.57
CA ALA A 122 -14.18 2.44 -6.89
C ALA A 122 -13.15 1.30 -6.87
N GLU A 123 -13.14 0.53 -7.96
CA GLU A 123 -12.10 -0.45 -8.24
C GLU A 123 -10.97 0.20 -9.04
N ILE A 124 -9.75 0.09 -8.50
CA ILE A 124 -8.53 0.64 -9.08
C ILE A 124 -7.53 -0.50 -9.30
N PRO A 125 -7.15 -0.82 -10.54
CA PRO A 125 -6.09 -1.77 -10.84
C PRO A 125 -4.80 -1.32 -10.19
N ILE A 126 -4.06 -2.25 -9.58
CA ILE A 126 -2.77 -1.93 -8.96
C ILE A 126 -1.78 -1.38 -9.99
N SER A 127 -1.89 -1.80 -11.27
CA SER A 127 -1.08 -1.28 -12.36
C SER A 127 -1.15 0.25 -12.50
N ASP A 128 -2.30 0.87 -12.23
CA ASP A 128 -2.44 2.34 -12.29
C ASP A 128 -1.43 3.03 -11.34
N PHE A 129 -1.12 2.44 -10.19
CA PHE A 129 -0.22 3.03 -9.18
C PHE A 129 1.27 2.95 -9.55
N TYR A 130 1.61 2.08 -10.50
CA TYR A 130 2.96 1.96 -11.07
C TYR A 130 3.09 2.70 -12.41
N GLU A 131 1.99 2.83 -13.16
CA GLU A 131 1.93 3.62 -14.38
C GLU A 131 1.91 5.13 -14.08
N TYR A 132 1.23 5.54 -13.01
CA TYR A 132 1.08 6.95 -12.62
C TYR A 132 1.51 7.19 -11.17
N ASP A 133 1.93 8.42 -10.89
CA ASP A 133 2.24 8.91 -9.55
C ASP A 133 0.97 9.24 -8.75
N VAL A 134 0.11 8.23 -8.58
CA VAL A 134 -1.12 8.36 -7.78
C VAL A 134 -0.76 8.49 -6.31
N ILE A 135 -1.23 9.58 -5.69
CA ILE A 135 -1.06 9.83 -4.26
C ILE A 135 -2.36 9.56 -3.51
N LEU A 136 -2.23 9.19 -2.23
CA LEU A 136 -3.29 9.35 -1.25
C LEU A 136 -3.11 10.71 -0.60
N ALA A 137 -3.67 11.76 -1.19
CA ALA A 137 -3.47 13.13 -0.75
C ALA A 137 -4.03 13.36 0.68
N LEU A 138 -3.18 13.89 1.56
CA LEU A 138 -3.52 14.33 2.92
C LEU A 138 -3.62 15.86 3.03
N GLU A 139 -2.91 16.56 2.14
CA GLU A 139 -2.79 18.01 2.16
C GLU A 139 -3.05 18.61 0.78
N ARG A 140 -3.59 19.84 0.80
CA ARG A 140 -3.75 20.73 -0.34
C ARG A 140 -3.15 22.08 0.04
N ASN A 141 -2.22 22.57 -0.77
CA ASN A 141 -1.46 23.80 -0.54
C ASN A 141 -0.79 23.84 0.84
N GLY A 142 -0.22 22.70 1.27
CA GLY A 142 0.46 22.55 2.56
C GLY A 142 -0.45 22.63 3.79
N GLN A 143 -1.77 22.46 3.60
CA GLN A 143 -2.75 22.41 4.68
C GLN A 143 -3.52 21.11 4.61
N SER A 144 -3.86 20.53 5.76
CA SER A 144 -4.72 19.35 5.83
C SER A 144 -6.04 19.58 5.09
N ILE A 145 -6.44 18.61 4.27
CA ILE A 145 -7.73 18.67 3.58
C ILE A 145 -8.86 18.40 4.59
N PRO A 146 -9.80 19.32 4.82
CA PRO A 146 -10.90 19.09 5.74
C PRO A 146 -11.97 18.20 5.10
N ILE A 147 -12.73 17.47 5.91
CA ILE A 147 -13.76 16.51 5.44
C ILE A 147 -14.77 17.15 4.47
N ARG A 148 -15.17 18.39 4.75
CA ARG A 148 -16.12 19.16 3.93
C ARG A 148 -15.56 19.56 2.55
N GLU A 149 -14.25 19.49 2.36
CA GLU A 149 -13.54 19.83 1.13
C GLU A 149 -12.75 18.59 0.64
N TYR A 150 -13.41 17.43 0.60
CA TYR A 150 -12.87 16.18 0.02
C TYR A 150 -11.88 15.39 0.91
N GLY A 151 -11.53 15.88 2.09
CA GLY A 151 -10.62 15.19 3.03
C GLY A 151 -11.29 14.05 3.82
N PRO A 152 -10.58 13.37 4.73
CA PRO A 152 -9.21 13.63 5.13
C PRO A 152 -8.17 13.05 4.15
N LEU A 153 -8.62 12.18 3.25
CA LEU A 153 -7.80 11.44 2.30
C LEU A 153 -8.46 11.43 0.93
N TRP A 154 -7.66 11.60 -0.12
CA TRP A 154 -8.14 11.62 -1.50
C TRP A 154 -7.18 10.83 -2.40
N VAL A 155 -7.65 9.77 -3.05
CA VAL A 155 -6.91 9.14 -4.15
C VAL A 155 -6.86 10.14 -5.31
N LEU A 156 -5.66 10.60 -5.66
CA LEU A 156 -5.50 11.66 -6.64
C LEU A 156 -4.46 11.28 -7.69
N TYR A 157 -4.92 11.29 -8.95
CA TYR A 157 -4.07 11.17 -10.12
C TYR A 157 -3.50 12.55 -10.49
N PRO A 158 -2.31 12.61 -11.11
CA PRO A 158 -1.73 13.85 -11.59
C PRO A 158 -2.39 14.30 -12.90
N PHE A 159 -3.67 14.70 -12.85
CA PHE A 159 -4.51 14.99 -14.02
C PHE A 159 -3.90 15.96 -15.04
N SER A 160 -3.04 16.88 -14.61
CA SER A 160 -2.38 17.84 -15.49
C SER A 160 -1.18 17.28 -16.27
N GLN A 161 -0.72 16.06 -15.99
CA GLN A 161 0.45 15.46 -16.65
C GLN A 161 0.10 14.71 -17.95
N ASP A 162 -1.11 14.17 -18.05
CA ASP A 162 -1.53 13.35 -19.21
C ASP A 162 -3.03 13.53 -19.49
N GLU A 163 -3.39 13.83 -20.74
CA GLU A 163 -4.78 13.95 -21.18
C GLU A 163 -5.58 12.64 -21.01
N ALA A 164 -4.93 11.47 -21.04
CA ALA A 164 -5.56 10.18 -20.77
C ALA A 164 -6.18 10.11 -19.36
N LEU A 165 -5.60 10.84 -18.40
CA LEU A 165 -6.10 10.96 -17.04
C LEU A 165 -7.39 11.76 -16.94
N LEU A 166 -7.75 12.53 -17.97
CA LEU A 166 -9.01 13.29 -18.00
C LEU A 166 -10.21 12.43 -18.40
N SER A 167 -10.04 11.14 -18.65
CA SER A 167 -11.15 10.22 -18.95
C SER A 167 -12.11 10.06 -17.76
N GLU A 168 -13.38 9.74 -18.05
CA GLU A 168 -14.38 9.49 -17.00
C GLU A 168 -13.99 8.37 -16.04
N LYS A 169 -13.35 7.32 -16.59
CA LYS A 169 -12.80 6.19 -15.83
C LYS A 169 -11.82 6.66 -14.76
N MET A 170 -10.86 7.52 -15.12
CA MET A 170 -9.84 8.01 -14.18
C MET A 170 -10.43 8.96 -13.14
N ARG A 171 -11.39 9.81 -13.55
CA ARG A 171 -12.13 10.66 -12.60
C ARG A 171 -12.92 9.83 -11.58
N PHE A 172 -13.54 8.73 -12.00
CA PHE A 172 -14.29 7.84 -11.11
C PHE A 172 -13.39 7.17 -10.06
N ARG A 173 -12.12 6.92 -10.39
CA ARG A 173 -11.13 6.32 -9.49
C ARG A 173 -10.51 7.30 -8.51
N ALA A 174 -10.67 8.61 -8.70
CA ALA A 174 -10.13 9.63 -7.80
C ALA A 174 -11.03 9.84 -6.57
N VAL A 175 -11.13 8.81 -5.73
CA VAL A 175 -12.02 8.74 -4.58
C VAL A 175 -11.59 9.69 -3.47
N TRP A 176 -12.46 10.62 -3.07
CA TRP A 176 -12.26 11.48 -1.91
C TRP A 176 -12.94 10.93 -0.66
N GLN A 177 -12.62 11.51 0.51
CA GLN A 177 -13.10 11.04 1.82
C GLN A 177 -12.78 9.55 2.06
N VAL A 178 -11.63 9.08 1.56
CA VAL A 178 -11.22 7.67 1.68
C VAL A 178 -11.11 7.29 3.15
N MET A 179 -11.66 6.12 3.50
CA MET A 179 -11.54 5.54 4.83
C MET A 179 -11.06 4.09 4.80
N GLN A 180 -11.35 3.37 3.71
CA GLN A 180 -11.04 1.96 3.59
C GLN A 180 -10.43 1.64 2.23
N ILE A 181 -9.43 0.77 2.25
CA ILE A 181 -8.86 0.14 1.06
C ILE A 181 -8.90 -1.38 1.28
N ASN A 182 -9.40 -2.11 0.30
CA ASN A 182 -9.40 -3.56 0.30
C ASN A 182 -8.62 -4.07 -0.91
N VAL A 183 -7.50 -4.75 -0.64
CA VAL A 183 -6.63 -5.35 -1.66
C VAL A 183 -7.18 -6.73 -2.04
N ARG A 184 -7.29 -7.01 -3.34
CA ARG A 184 -7.78 -8.28 -3.90
C ARG A 184 -6.93 -8.77 -5.06
#